data_AF-A0A7C5USS3-F1
#
_entry.id   AF-A0A7C5USS3-F1
#
_cell.length_a   1.000
_cell.length_b   1.000
_cell.length_c   1.000
_cell.angle_alpha   90.00
_cell.angle_beta   90.00
_cell.angle_gamma   90.00
#
_symmetry.space_group_name_H-M   'P 1'
#
loop_
_entity.id
_entity.type
_entity.pdbx_description
1 polymer ?
#
loop_
_entity_poly.entity_id
_entity_poly.type
_entity_poly.pdbx_seq_one_letter_code
_entity_poly.pdbx_strand_id
1 'polypeptide(L)'
;MQKGGEVSAYGMSMRILYLSQVLPFPLDAGPKVRAYHVLRYLAGRHEVTLAAFSRSGDRPASVAHLREFCQEVHTVPMLRSAARNGWHLARALVLGQPFLIARDHVPAMRQLLRHLVQEATAAGHPFDAVHADQLWMAPYALAAAMATPSSARPRLVLDQHNAV
;
A
#
# COMPACT_ATOMS: atom_id res chain seq x y z
N MET A 1 29.00 -16.57 39.64
CA MET A 1 28.37 -15.24 39.41
C MET A 1 28.12 -15.09 37.92
N GLN A 2 26.85 -15.18 37.50
CA GLN A 2 26.40 -14.86 36.14
C GLN A 2 26.30 -13.35 35.97
N LYS A 3 26.91 -12.80 34.91
CA LYS A 3 26.61 -11.51 34.28
C LYS A 3 26.98 -11.69 32.81
N GLY A 4 26.18 -11.40 31.82
CA GLY A 4 24.77 -11.08 31.68
C GLY A 4 24.54 -11.24 30.18
N GLY A 5 23.59 -12.08 29.78
CA GLY A 5 23.32 -12.32 28.37
C GLY A 5 22.86 -11.01 27.72
N GLU A 6 23.59 -10.55 26.72
CA GLU A 6 23.06 -9.62 25.73
C GLU A 6 21.83 -10.27 25.11
N VAL A 7 20.66 -9.72 25.44
CA VAL A 7 19.43 -10.04 24.72
C VAL A 7 19.60 -9.40 23.34
N SER A 8 20.06 -10.19 22.37
CA SER A 8 19.97 -9.83 20.96
C SER A 8 18.49 -9.70 20.61
N ALA A 9 18.01 -8.45 20.52
CA ALA A 9 16.65 -8.16 20.09
C ALA A 9 16.52 -8.37 18.58
N TYR A 10 16.64 -9.62 18.13
CA TYR A 10 16.28 -10.06 16.78
C TYR A 10 14.75 -10.02 16.64
N GLY A 11 14.18 -8.83 16.49
CA GLY A 11 12.98 -8.72 15.67
C GLY A 11 13.43 -8.90 14.22
N MET A 12 13.20 -10.07 13.62
CA MET A 12 13.59 -10.29 12.22
C MET A 12 13.07 -9.14 11.34
N SER A 13 13.97 -8.51 10.57
CA SER A 13 13.57 -7.53 9.56
C SER A 13 12.55 -8.17 8.62
N MET A 14 11.39 -7.54 8.46
CA MET A 14 10.31 -8.03 7.60
C MET A 14 10.32 -7.29 6.27
N ARG A 15 9.79 -7.92 5.24
CA ARG A 15 9.49 -7.30 3.94
C ARG A 15 8.03 -6.91 3.89
N ILE A 16 7.77 -5.61 3.86
CA ILE A 16 6.43 -5.03 3.98
C ILE A 16 6.05 -4.33 2.68
N LEU A 17 4.92 -4.74 2.10
CA LEU A 17 4.27 -4.00 1.02
C LEU A 17 3.27 -3.02 1.64
N TYR A 18 3.65 -1.75 1.72
CA TYR A 18 2.83 -0.68 2.27
C TYR A 18 1.98 -0.04 1.17
N LEU A 19 0.66 -0.04 1.36
CA LEU A 19 -0.32 0.46 0.40
C LEU A 19 -0.94 1.74 0.93
N SER A 20 -0.84 2.86 0.19
CA SER A 20 -1.46 4.12 0.58
C SER A 20 -2.34 4.75 -0.50
N GLN A 21 -3.44 5.36 -0.08
CA GLN A 21 -4.37 6.05 -0.98
C GLN A 21 -3.80 7.38 -1.52
N VAL A 22 -2.81 7.95 -0.84
CA VAL A 22 -2.16 9.21 -1.22
C VAL A 22 -0.65 9.04 -1.19
N LEU A 23 0.07 9.80 -2.00
CA LEU A 23 1.53 9.85 -1.89
C LEU A 23 1.88 10.46 -0.52
N PRO A 24 2.60 9.75 0.38
CA PRO A 24 2.86 10.21 1.75
C PRO A 24 3.88 11.36 1.85
N PHE A 25 4.02 12.20 0.84
CA PHE A 25 4.86 13.40 0.86
C PHE A 25 4.45 14.33 -0.30
N PRO A 26 4.48 15.67 -0.15
CA PRO A 26 4.91 16.45 1.02
C PRO A 26 3.91 16.42 2.19
N LEU A 27 4.34 16.89 3.36
CA LEU A 27 3.57 16.92 4.61
C LEU A 27 2.57 18.10 4.64
N ASP A 28 1.76 18.21 3.59
CA ASP A 28 0.83 19.33 3.37
C ASP A 28 -0.62 19.03 3.76
N ALA A 29 -0.92 17.79 4.19
CA ALA A 29 -2.26 17.35 4.55
C ALA A 29 -2.22 16.29 5.66
N GLY A 30 -3.20 16.32 6.56
CA GLY A 30 -3.29 15.39 7.71
C GLY A 30 -3.13 13.91 7.35
N PRO A 31 -3.85 13.37 6.34
CA PRO A 31 -3.67 11.98 5.91
C PRO A 31 -2.23 11.65 5.48
N LYS A 32 -1.57 12.56 4.74
CA LYS A 32 -0.18 12.36 4.31
C LYS A 32 0.80 12.39 5.48
N VAL A 33 0.59 13.28 6.45
CA VAL A 33 1.42 13.38 7.67
C VAL A 33 1.43 12.06 8.42
N ARG A 34 0.25 11.49 8.67
CA ARG A 34 0.14 10.21 9.37
C ARG A 34 0.81 9.09 8.57
N ALA A 35 0.43 8.91 7.31
CA ALA A 35 0.99 7.86 6.45
C ALA A 35 2.52 7.97 6.37
N TYR A 36 3.06 9.19 6.27
CA TYR A 36 4.51 9.44 6.25
C TYR A 36 5.21 8.94 7.51
N HIS A 37 4.70 9.29 8.70
CA HIS A 37 5.35 8.92 9.94
C HIS A 37 5.26 7.42 10.23
N VAL A 38 4.14 6.77 9.90
CA VAL A 38 4.01 5.31 9.99
C VAL A 38 4.98 4.64 9.01
N LEU A 39 4.97 5.06 7.74
CA LEU A 39 5.85 4.53 6.71
C LEU A 39 7.34 4.68 7.10
N ARG A 40 7.74 5.88 7.55
CA ARG A 40 9.12 6.17 7.99
C ARG A 40 9.51 5.34 9.21
N TYR A 41 8.60 5.13 10.16
CA TYR A 41 8.86 4.30 11.33
C TYR A 41 9.09 2.82 10.95
N LEU A 42 8.27 2.28 10.05
CA LEU A 42 8.40 0.91 9.53
C LEU A 42 9.69 0.75 8.74
N ALA A 43 9.97 1.67 7.82
CA ALA A 43 11.16 1.66 6.99
C ALA A 43 12.48 1.74 7.78
N GLY A 44 12.46 2.34 8.97
CA GLY A 44 13.62 2.35 9.86
C GLY A 44 13.93 1.01 10.53
N ARG A 45 13.07 -0.02 10.38
CA ARG A 45 13.18 -1.33 11.04
C ARG A 45 13.00 -2.52 10.09
N HIS A 46 12.42 -2.27 8.91
CA HIS A 46 11.94 -3.27 7.99
C HIS A 46 12.20 -2.81 6.55
N GLU A 47 12.26 -3.75 5.61
CA GLU A 47 12.32 -3.44 4.19
C GLU A 47 10.93 -3.09 3.69
N VAL A 48 10.69 -1.82 3.37
CA VAL A 48 9.37 -1.35 2.95
C VAL A 48 9.35 -1.00 1.47
N THR A 49 8.46 -1.66 0.73
CA THR A 49 8.05 -1.28 -0.63
C THR A 49 6.75 -0.48 -0.54
N LEU A 50 6.77 0.77 -0.97
CA LEU A 50 5.59 1.62 -1.02
C LEU A 50 4.88 1.48 -2.38
N ALA A 51 3.59 1.18 -2.37
CA ALA A 51 2.70 1.37 -3.51
C ALA A 51 1.63 2.41 -3.16
N ALA A 52 1.65 3.55 -3.85
CA ALA A 52 0.76 4.67 -3.59
C ALA A 52 0.05 5.17 -4.85
N PHE A 53 -1.10 5.81 -4.67
CA PHE A 53 -1.66 6.61 -5.75
C PHE A 53 -1.02 8.00 -5.81
N SER A 54 -0.67 8.44 -7.01
CA SER A 54 -0.17 9.79 -7.29
C SER A 54 -1.21 10.66 -7.97
N ARG A 55 -1.17 11.96 -7.71
CA ARG A 55 -2.00 13.00 -8.34
C ARG A 55 -1.16 13.86 -9.28
N SER A 56 -1.80 14.61 -10.16
CA SER A 56 -1.11 15.51 -11.11
C SER A 56 -0.21 16.56 -10.45
N GLY A 57 -0.49 16.94 -9.20
CA GLY A 57 0.33 17.88 -8.42
C GLY A 57 1.53 17.24 -7.71
N ASP A 58 1.64 15.90 -7.69
CA ASP A 58 2.76 15.23 -7.04
C ASP A 58 4.03 15.39 -7.89
N ARG A 59 5.10 15.86 -7.26
CA ARG A 59 6.36 16.15 -7.94
C ARG A 59 7.26 14.92 -7.93
N PRO A 60 8.12 14.72 -8.96
CA PRO A 60 9.14 13.66 -8.94
C PRO A 60 10.04 13.69 -7.69
N ALA A 61 10.33 14.89 -7.18
CA ALA A 61 11.07 15.09 -5.93
C ALA A 61 10.38 14.46 -4.71
N SER A 62 9.04 14.37 -4.69
CA SER A 62 8.32 13.71 -3.60
C SER A 62 8.57 12.20 -3.58
N VAL A 63 8.63 11.58 -4.75
CA VAL A 63 8.97 10.15 -4.87
C VAL A 63 10.43 9.92 -4.52
N ALA A 64 11.33 10.81 -4.94
CA ALA A 64 12.75 10.74 -4.59
C ALA A 64 12.97 10.78 -3.08
N HIS A 65 12.31 11.70 -2.37
CA HIS A 65 12.35 11.78 -0.90
C HIS A 65 11.90 10.50 -0.22
N LEU A 66 10.82 9.88 -0.71
CA LEU A 66 10.32 8.61 -0.14
C LEU A 66 11.29 7.44 -0.39
N ARG A 67 12.04 7.47 -1.49
CA ARG A 67 13.09 6.47 -1.80
C ARG A 67 14.33 6.58 -0.91
N GLU A 68 14.48 7.66 -0.15
CA GLU A 68 15.60 7.78 0.81
C GLU A 68 15.48 6.78 1.96
N PHE A 69 14.28 6.25 2.22
CA PHE A 69 14.03 5.29 3.30
C PHE A 69 13.19 4.08 2.88
N CYS A 70 12.37 4.16 1.84
CA CYS A 70 11.72 2.98 1.28
C CYS A 70 12.67 2.25 0.32
N GLN A 71 12.66 0.91 0.38
CA GLN A 71 13.40 0.06 -0.56
C GLN A 71 12.97 0.33 -2.00
N GLU A 72 11.66 0.47 -2.21
CA GLU A 72 11.06 0.79 -3.49
C GLU A 72 9.85 1.70 -3.31
N VAL A 73 9.61 2.54 -4.32
CA VAL A 73 8.42 3.41 -4.38
C VAL A 73 7.80 3.33 -5.76
N HIS A 74 6.57 2.80 -5.80
CA HIS A 74 5.74 2.64 -6.97
C HIS A 74 4.52 3.54 -6.87
N THR A 75 4.23 4.28 -7.95
CA THR A 75 3.08 5.19 -7.99
C THR A 75 2.14 4.85 -9.13
N VAL A 76 0.84 4.86 -8.85
CA VAL A 76 -0.21 4.72 -9.86
C VAL A 76 -0.97 6.05 -9.99
N PRO A 77 -1.03 6.67 -11.18
CA PRO A 77 -1.78 7.90 -11.36
C PRO A 77 -3.28 7.71 -11.04
N MET A 78 -3.78 8.49 -10.10
CA MET A 78 -5.21 8.58 -9.79
C MET A 78 -5.83 9.69 -10.63
N LEU A 79 -6.31 9.33 -11.82
CA LEU A 79 -7.02 10.26 -12.71
C LEU A 79 -8.46 10.43 -12.22
N ARG A 80 -8.75 11.58 -11.59
CA ARG A 80 -10.15 12.01 -11.37
C ARG A 80 -10.72 12.51 -12.70
N SER A 81 -11.32 11.62 -13.48
CA SER A 81 -12.16 12.03 -14.62
C SER A 81 -13.60 12.21 -14.14
N ALA A 82 -14.07 13.46 -14.06
CA ALA A 82 -15.48 13.78 -13.78
C ALA A 82 -16.45 13.08 -14.75
N ALA A 83 -16.04 12.87 -16.01
CA ALA A 83 -16.77 12.10 -17.02
C ALA A 83 -16.94 10.61 -16.66
N ARG A 84 -15.97 10.01 -15.94
CA ARG A 84 -16.03 8.61 -15.48
C ARG A 84 -17.05 8.46 -14.35
N ASN A 85 -17.16 9.45 -13.47
CA ASN A 85 -18.17 9.47 -12.41
C ASN A 85 -19.60 9.43 -12.97
N GLY A 86 -19.89 10.10 -14.09
CA GLY A 86 -21.19 10.06 -14.76
C GLY A 86 -21.51 8.71 -15.39
N TRP A 87 -20.54 8.11 -16.10
CA TRP A 87 -20.68 6.77 -16.69
C TRP A 87 -20.90 5.67 -15.65
N HIS A 88 -20.15 5.71 -14.55
CA HIS A 88 -20.32 4.73 -13.48
C HIS A 88 -21.65 4.91 -12.75
N LEU A 89 -22.14 6.14 -12.59
CA LEU A 89 -23.43 6.42 -11.95
C LEU A 89 -24.58 5.84 -12.78
N ALA A 90 -24.56 6.05 -14.11
CA ALA A 90 -25.50 5.43 -15.04
C ALA A 90 -25.42 3.89 -15.00
N ARG A 91 -24.22 3.32 -14.94
CA ARG A 91 -24.02 1.87 -14.94
C ARG A 91 -24.42 1.17 -13.63
N ALA A 92 -24.27 1.83 -12.48
CA ALA A 92 -24.71 1.29 -11.19
C ALA A 92 -26.22 1.31 -10.99
N LEU A 93 -26.90 2.29 -11.60
CA LEU A 93 -28.37 2.33 -11.65
C LEU A 93 -28.96 1.17 -12.48
N VAL A 94 -28.25 0.72 -13.52
CA VAL A 94 -28.72 -0.36 -14.42
C VAL A 94 -28.41 -1.76 -13.87
N LEU A 95 -27.35 -1.95 -13.08
CA LEU A 95 -26.85 -3.28 -12.67
C LEU A 95 -27.17 -3.71 -11.23
N GLY A 96 -27.83 -2.87 -10.42
CA GLY A 96 -28.24 -3.24 -9.05
C GLY A 96 -27.10 -3.62 -8.10
N GLN A 97 -25.84 -3.40 -8.49
CA GLN A 97 -24.67 -3.67 -7.66
C GLN A 97 -24.29 -2.42 -6.86
N PRO A 98 -23.83 -2.55 -5.60
CA PRO A 98 -23.38 -1.41 -4.81
C PRO A 98 -22.32 -0.62 -5.58
N PHE A 99 -22.67 0.61 -5.94
CA PHE A 99 -21.91 1.56 -6.77
C PHE A 99 -20.43 1.71 -6.37
N LEU A 100 -20.13 1.51 -5.08
CA LEU A 100 -18.80 1.56 -4.47
C LEU A 100 -17.86 0.46 -4.99
N ILE A 101 -18.37 -0.73 -5.36
CA ILE A 101 -17.54 -1.87 -5.81
C ILE A 101 -17.19 -1.74 -7.30
N ALA A 102 -18.08 -1.16 -8.10
CA ALA A 102 -17.94 -1.07 -9.55
C ALA A 102 -17.14 0.16 -10.04
N ARG A 103 -16.96 1.18 -9.20
CA ARG A 103 -16.31 2.46 -9.58
C ARG A 103 -14.86 2.63 -9.11
N ASP A 104 -14.45 2.03 -7.98
CA ASP A 104 -13.18 2.34 -7.33
C ASP A 104 -12.07 1.28 -7.49
N HIS A 105 -12.18 0.44 -8.52
CA HIS A 105 -11.09 -0.46 -8.90
C HIS A 105 -10.22 0.17 -9.97
N VAL A 106 -9.06 0.72 -9.58
CA VAL A 106 -8.01 1.13 -10.51
C VAL A 106 -7.25 -0.14 -10.94
N PRO A 107 -7.47 -0.67 -12.16
CA PRO A 107 -6.91 -1.97 -12.54
C PRO A 107 -5.39 -1.94 -12.56
N ALA A 108 -4.80 -0.78 -12.87
CA ALA A 108 -3.37 -0.55 -12.83
C ALA A 108 -2.76 -0.80 -11.44
N MET A 109 -3.42 -0.37 -10.36
CA MET A 109 -2.96 -0.69 -9.00
C MET A 109 -3.03 -2.19 -8.73
N ARG A 110 -4.14 -2.85 -9.08
CA ARG A 110 -4.24 -4.31 -8.93
C ARG A 110 -3.19 -5.07 -9.75
N GLN A 111 -2.86 -4.59 -10.94
CA GLN A 111 -1.86 -5.20 -11.81
C GLN A 111 -0.45 -5.00 -11.24
N LEU A 112 -0.13 -3.79 -10.78
CA LEU A 112 1.12 -3.49 -10.09
C LEU A 112 1.29 -4.41 -8.88
N LEU A 113 0.31 -4.49 -7.98
CA LEU A 113 0.43 -5.32 -6.78
C LEU A 113 0.57 -6.80 -7.11
N ARG A 114 -0.16 -7.29 -8.12
CA ARG A 114 0.01 -8.66 -8.62
C ARG A 114 1.43 -8.92 -9.11
N HIS A 115 1.98 -8.01 -9.90
CA HIS A 115 3.34 -8.12 -10.39
C HIS A 115 4.36 -8.15 -9.25
N LEU A 116 4.26 -7.20 -8.30
CA LEU A 116 5.18 -7.11 -7.16
C LEU A 116 5.18 -8.39 -6.30
N VAL A 117 4.00 -8.93 -5.95
CA VAL A 117 3.95 -10.15 -5.12
C VAL A 117 4.41 -11.39 -5.87
N GLN A 118 4.13 -11.48 -7.18
CA GLN A 118 4.57 -12.61 -8.01
C GLN A 118 6.07 -12.59 -8.23
N GLU A 119 6.64 -11.44 -8.54
CA GLU A 119 8.07 -11.24 -8.70
C GLU A 119 8.82 -11.56 -7.40
N ALA A 120 8.38 -11.00 -6.27
CA ALA A 120 8.93 -11.27 -4.95
C ALA A 120 8.88 -12.79 -4.62
N THR A 121 7.73 -13.43 -4.87
CA THR A 121 7.59 -14.88 -4.63
C THR A 121 8.50 -15.70 -5.52
N ALA A 122 8.56 -15.40 -6.82
CA ALA A 122 9.41 -16.11 -7.79
C ALA A 122 10.90 -15.93 -7.48
N ALA A 123 11.29 -14.78 -6.94
CA ALA A 123 12.65 -14.52 -6.47
C ALA A 123 13.01 -15.23 -5.16
N GLY A 124 12.09 -15.99 -4.53
CA GLY A 124 12.33 -16.67 -3.26
C GLY A 124 12.26 -15.76 -2.03
N HIS A 125 11.83 -14.51 -2.21
CA HIS A 125 11.73 -13.52 -1.15
C HIS A 125 10.30 -12.94 -1.20
N PRO A 126 9.27 -13.62 -0.66
CA PRO A 126 7.92 -13.07 -0.61
C PRO A 126 7.84 -11.89 0.37
N PHE A 127 6.73 -11.15 0.33
CA PHE A 127 6.42 -10.18 1.38
C PHE A 127 5.90 -10.91 2.62
N ASP A 128 6.34 -10.50 3.81
CA ASP A 128 5.86 -11.03 5.09
C ASP A 128 4.51 -10.41 5.46
N ALA A 129 4.29 -9.15 5.08
CA ALA A 129 3.08 -8.41 5.35
C ALA A 129 2.69 -7.46 4.22
N VAL A 130 1.38 -7.27 4.05
CA VAL A 130 0.79 -6.19 3.25
C VAL A 130 0.03 -5.29 4.21
N HIS A 131 0.45 -4.02 4.26
CA HIS A 131 -0.13 -3.01 5.15
C HIS A 131 -1.03 -2.08 4.35
N ALA A 132 -2.33 -2.17 4.55
CA ALA A 132 -3.32 -1.27 3.98
C ALA A 132 -3.53 -0.05 4.90
N ASP A 133 -3.03 1.11 4.46
CA ASP A 133 -3.30 2.41 5.07
C ASP A 133 -4.71 2.86 4.66
N GLN A 134 -5.66 2.76 5.59
CA GLN A 134 -7.10 2.98 5.44
C GLN A 134 -7.88 1.91 4.66
N LEU A 135 -9.19 1.88 4.92
CA LEU A 135 -10.17 0.93 4.37
C LEU A 135 -10.14 0.87 2.84
N TRP A 136 -9.90 1.99 2.17
CA TRP A 136 -9.84 2.07 0.71
C TRP A 136 -8.73 1.21 0.12
N MET A 137 -7.67 0.92 0.88
CA MET A 137 -6.58 0.05 0.45
C MET A 137 -6.82 -1.44 0.78
N ALA A 138 -7.84 -1.78 1.58
CA ALA A 138 -8.13 -3.16 1.97
C ALA A 138 -8.43 -4.09 0.77
N PRO A 139 -9.25 -3.71 -0.24
CA PRO A 139 -9.48 -4.56 -1.42
C PRO A 139 -8.21 -4.82 -2.23
N TYR A 140 -7.27 -3.88 -2.23
CA TYR A 140 -5.98 -4.01 -2.90
C TYR A 140 -5.05 -4.96 -2.14
N ALA A 141 -5.04 -4.89 -0.80
CA ALA A 141 -4.31 -5.84 0.05
C ALA A 141 -4.83 -7.27 -0.11
N LEU A 142 -6.16 -7.45 -0.10
CA LEU A 142 -6.79 -8.75 -0.37
C LEU A 142 -6.40 -9.28 -1.75
N ALA A 143 -6.42 -8.43 -2.79
CA ALA A 143 -6.03 -8.83 -4.14
C ALA A 143 -4.56 -9.28 -4.22
N ALA A 144 -3.65 -8.60 -3.51
CA ALA A 144 -2.24 -8.98 -3.43
C ALA A 144 -2.06 -10.35 -2.74
N ALA A 145 -2.73 -10.57 -1.60
CA ALA A 145 -2.67 -11.86 -0.91
C ALA A 145 -3.29 -13.01 -1.71
N MET A 146 -4.38 -12.76 -2.46
CA MET A 146 -4.99 -13.77 -3.35
C MET A 146 -4.12 -14.11 -4.55
N ALA A 147 -3.30 -13.17 -5.01
CA ALA A 147 -2.33 -13.40 -6.09
C ALA A 147 -1.04 -14.09 -5.62
N THR A 148 -0.88 -14.28 -4.32
CA THR A 148 0.26 -14.97 -3.71
C THR A 148 -0.10 -16.43 -3.41
N PRO A 149 0.77 -17.42 -3.72
CA PRO A 149 0.54 -18.81 -3.35
C PRO A 149 0.30 -18.98 -1.85
N SER A 150 -0.52 -19.96 -1.46
CA SER A 150 -0.89 -20.18 -0.06
C SER A 150 0.31 -20.43 0.86
N SER A 151 1.41 -21.01 0.35
CA SER A 151 2.65 -21.26 1.10
C SER A 151 3.47 -19.99 1.41
N ALA A 152 3.19 -18.89 0.72
CA ALA A 152 3.94 -17.63 0.83
C ALA A 152 3.03 -16.42 1.10
N ARG A 153 1.78 -16.67 1.50
CA ARG A 153 0.77 -15.61 1.63
C ARG A 153 1.14 -14.63 2.75
N PRO A 154 1.21 -13.32 2.46
CA PRO A 154 1.56 -12.32 3.47
C PRO A 154 0.47 -12.18 4.53
N ARG A 155 0.85 -11.74 5.73
CA ARG A 155 -0.10 -11.25 6.73
C ARG A 155 -0.75 -9.96 6.24
N LEU A 156 -2.05 -9.83 6.41
CA LEU A 156 -2.77 -8.61 6.04
C LEU A 156 -2.97 -7.75 7.29
N VAL A 157 -2.54 -6.49 7.19
CA VAL A 157 -2.76 -5.48 8.23
C VAL A 157 -3.61 -4.37 7.63
N LEU A 158 -4.68 -4.00 8.32
CA LEU A 158 -5.49 -2.85 7.97
C LEU A 158 -5.31 -1.80 9.08
N ASP A 159 -4.65 -0.69 8.75
CA ASP A 159 -4.53 0.46 9.66
C ASP A 159 -5.70 1.42 9.43
N GLN A 160 -6.67 1.36 10.36
CA GLN A 160 -7.82 2.26 10.35
C GLN A 160 -7.58 3.47 11.23
N HIS A 161 -7.93 4.62 10.68
CA HIS A 161 -7.84 5.86 11.40
C HIS A 161 -8.96 6.81 11.04
N ASN A 162 -9.56 7.37 12.10
CA ASN A 162 -10.87 8.03 12.08
C ASN A 162 -12.04 7.03 11.90
N ALA A 163 -11.92 5.82 12.46
CA ALA A 163 -13.07 4.93 12.58
C ALA A 163 -14.09 5.58 13.52
N VAL A 164 -15.23 5.99 12.95
CA VAL A 164 -16.48 6.31 13.64
C VAL A 164 -17.40 5.10 13.63
#